data_AF-A0A537ACQ7-F1
#
_entry.id   AF-A0A537ACQ7-F1
#
_cell.length_a   1.000
_cell.length_b   1.000
_cell.length_c   1.000
_cell.angle_alpha   90.00
_cell.angle_beta   90.00
_cell.angle_gamma   90.00
#
_symmetry.space_group_name_H-M   'P 1'
#
loop_
_entity.id
_entity.type
_entity.pdbx_description
1 polymer ?
#
loop_
_entity_poly.entity_id
_entity_poly.type
_entity_poly.pdbx_seq_one_letter_code
_entity_poly.pdbx_strand_id
1 'polypeptide(L)'
;MNKREFLAALAAFSAAPLWAQAPARGQRIDVHHHVVPPEYLAAIAGRRDNRVPDWSPARSLEEMDRAGIGTAMLSLVQPGVWFGDVAEGRRLARMANDYAARLVRDRPGRFGLFATIPLPDTEGSLKEIEYAYDTLKADGIALMTSYGERWLGDASFAPVWQELDRRKSVIYTHPTQVSCCRN
;
A
#
# COMPACT_ATOMS: atom_id res chain seq x y z
N MET A 1 -8.54 -75.28 -20.53
CA MET A 1 -8.71 -74.00 -19.82
C MET A 1 -7.97 -72.92 -20.57
N ASN A 2 -8.72 -72.11 -21.34
CA ASN A 2 -8.22 -71.10 -22.28
C ASN A 2 -8.11 -69.75 -21.56
N LYS A 3 -7.02 -68.99 -21.81
CA LYS A 3 -6.72 -67.67 -21.21
C LYS A 3 -7.48 -66.51 -21.88
N ARG A 4 -8.68 -66.79 -22.39
CA ARG A 4 -9.60 -65.80 -22.95
C ARG A 4 -10.87 -65.90 -22.11
N GLU A 5 -11.37 -64.75 -21.64
CA GLU A 5 -12.53 -64.57 -20.73
C GLU A 5 -12.21 -64.44 -19.23
N PHE A 6 -11.36 -63.47 -18.88
CA PHE A 6 -11.53 -62.80 -17.59
C PHE A 6 -11.28 -61.31 -17.80
N LEU A 7 -12.14 -60.48 -17.21
CA LEU A 7 -12.13 -59.01 -17.22
C LEU A 7 -12.94 -58.33 -18.34
N ALA A 8 -14.26 -58.49 -18.24
CA ALA A 8 -15.16 -57.36 -18.46
C ALA A 8 -15.37 -56.61 -17.13
N ALA A 9 -15.54 -55.29 -17.25
CA ALA A 9 -16.02 -54.33 -16.25
C ALA A 9 -15.06 -53.88 -15.13
N LEU A 10 -14.54 -52.65 -15.28
CA LEU A 10 -14.87 -51.54 -14.36
C LEU A 10 -14.39 -50.23 -14.98
N ALA A 11 -15.36 -49.38 -15.31
CA ALA A 11 -15.15 -47.99 -15.66
C ALA A 11 -14.52 -47.26 -14.46
N ALA A 12 -13.38 -46.62 -14.67
CA ALA A 12 -12.88 -45.58 -13.79
C ALA A 12 -12.83 -44.30 -14.61
N PHE A 13 -13.91 -43.51 -14.54
CA PHE A 13 -13.82 -42.09 -14.81
C PHE A 13 -12.79 -41.52 -13.83
N SER A 14 -11.60 -41.18 -14.33
CA SER A 14 -10.68 -40.33 -13.59
C SER A 14 -11.28 -38.93 -13.55
N ALA A 15 -12.07 -38.67 -12.50
CA ALA A 15 -12.35 -37.31 -12.09
C ALA A 15 -11.02 -36.70 -11.63
N ALA A 16 -10.28 -36.11 -12.57
CA ALA A 16 -9.26 -35.15 -12.22
C ALA A 16 -9.94 -34.10 -11.33
N PRO A 17 -9.35 -33.71 -10.19
CA PRO A 17 -9.94 -32.66 -9.39
C PRO A 17 -10.09 -31.44 -10.30
N LEU A 18 -11.26 -30.82 -10.30
CA LEU A 18 -11.39 -29.46 -10.80
C LEU A 18 -10.64 -28.59 -9.80
N TRP A 19 -9.34 -28.42 -10.01
CA TRP A 19 -8.62 -27.33 -9.37
C TRP A 19 -9.30 -26.08 -9.90
N ALA A 20 -10.04 -25.39 -9.03
CA ALA A 20 -10.59 -24.09 -9.37
C ALA A 20 -9.43 -23.25 -9.91
N GLN A 21 -9.46 -22.96 -11.22
CA GLN A 21 -8.49 -22.04 -11.79
C GLN A 21 -8.66 -20.74 -11.03
N ALA A 22 -7.57 -20.29 -10.39
CA ALA A 22 -7.55 -18.96 -9.81
C ALA A 22 -8.02 -17.97 -10.89
N PRO A 23 -8.95 -17.06 -10.57
CA PRO A 23 -9.49 -16.14 -11.56
C PRO A 23 -8.34 -15.46 -12.29
N ALA A 24 -8.45 -15.33 -13.62
CA ALA A 24 -7.44 -14.69 -14.43
C ALA A 24 -7.17 -13.29 -13.87
N ARG A 25 -5.90 -13.01 -13.56
CA ARG A 25 -5.50 -11.74 -12.94
C ARG A 25 -5.88 -10.58 -13.87
N GLY A 26 -6.57 -9.59 -13.32
CA GLY A 26 -6.90 -8.37 -14.05
C GLY A 26 -5.65 -7.69 -14.63
N GLN A 27 -5.77 -7.05 -15.78
CA GLN A 27 -4.62 -6.37 -16.43
C GLN A 27 -4.42 -4.94 -15.94
N ARG A 28 -5.32 -4.40 -15.10
CA ARG A 28 -5.29 -3.01 -14.64
C ARG A 28 -4.44 -2.85 -13.40
N ILE A 29 -3.70 -1.74 -13.33
CA ILE A 29 -2.99 -1.28 -12.14
C ILE A 29 -3.74 -0.07 -11.59
N ASP A 30 -4.21 -0.17 -10.36
CA ASP A 30 -4.79 0.94 -9.61
C ASP A 30 -3.66 1.68 -8.89
N VAL A 31 -3.43 2.96 -9.25
CA VAL A 31 -2.35 3.78 -8.69
C VAL A 31 -2.80 4.66 -7.52
N HIS A 32 -4.09 4.63 -7.16
CA HIS A 32 -4.67 5.40 -6.06
C HIS A 32 -5.46 4.47 -5.14
N HIS A 33 -4.74 3.63 -4.38
CA HIS A 33 -5.36 2.68 -3.46
C HIS A 33 -4.92 2.94 -2.02
N HIS A 34 -5.86 3.31 -1.16
CA HIS A 34 -5.53 3.60 0.23
C HIS A 34 -5.29 2.33 1.05
N VAL A 35 -4.22 2.36 1.85
CA VAL A 35 -4.04 1.41 2.96
C VAL A 35 -4.44 2.10 4.27
N VAL A 36 -5.08 1.33 5.15
CA VAL A 36 -5.57 1.82 6.44
C VAL A 36 -5.08 0.91 7.56
N PRO A 37 -3.82 1.05 8.02
CA PRO A 37 -3.27 0.21 9.08
C PRO A 37 -4.07 0.39 10.39
N PRO A 38 -4.54 -0.70 11.04
CA PRO A 38 -5.33 -0.59 12.27
C PRO A 38 -4.61 0.13 13.42
N GLU A 39 -3.31 -0.13 13.59
CA GLU A 39 -2.48 0.54 14.60
C GLU A 39 -2.30 2.04 14.32
N TYR A 40 -2.26 2.43 13.04
CA TYR A 40 -2.20 3.83 12.64
C TYR A 40 -3.51 4.53 13.01
N LEU A 41 -4.66 3.93 12.65
CA LEU A 41 -5.98 4.47 13.00
C LEU A 41 -6.15 4.64 14.51
N ALA A 42 -5.74 3.63 15.29
CA ALA A 42 -5.79 3.69 16.75
C ALA A 42 -4.91 4.83 17.28
N ALA A 43 -3.70 4.99 16.73
CA ALA A 43 -2.79 6.04 17.13
C ALA A 43 -3.36 7.44 16.83
N ILE A 44 -4.05 7.64 15.71
CA ILE A 44 -4.58 8.95 15.31
C ILE A 44 -6.04 9.19 15.73
N ALA A 45 -6.59 8.37 16.62
CA ALA A 45 -7.97 8.51 17.10
C ALA A 45 -8.27 9.94 17.57
N GLY A 46 -9.38 10.52 17.12
CA GLY A 46 -9.78 11.90 17.43
C GLY A 46 -9.06 13.00 16.64
N ARG A 47 -8.07 12.67 15.79
CA ARG A 47 -7.30 13.64 14.98
C ARG A 47 -7.66 13.61 13.49
N ARG A 48 -8.71 12.90 13.12
CA ARG A 48 -9.22 12.74 11.75
C ARG A 48 -10.73 12.89 11.74
N ASP A 49 -11.26 13.45 10.65
CA ASP A 49 -12.70 13.42 10.40
C ASP A 49 -13.23 11.98 10.39
N ASN A 50 -14.39 11.80 11.03
CA ASN A 50 -14.98 10.51 11.44
C ASN A 50 -15.32 9.51 10.32
N ARG A 51 -14.97 9.78 9.05
CA ARG A 51 -15.20 8.86 7.92
C ARG A 51 -14.02 7.92 7.72
N VAL A 52 -13.79 7.02 8.67
CA VAL A 52 -12.82 5.92 8.46
C VAL A 52 -13.39 5.02 7.36
N PRO A 53 -12.68 4.78 6.24
CA PRO A 53 -13.13 3.82 5.25
C PRO A 53 -13.26 2.44 5.90
N ASP A 54 -14.37 1.76 5.66
CA ASP A 54 -14.48 0.33 5.98
C ASP A 54 -13.53 -0.45 5.05
N TRP A 55 -12.32 -0.68 5.54
CA TRP A 55 -11.21 -1.24 4.78
C TRP A 55 -10.59 -2.40 5.53
N SER A 56 -10.34 -3.48 4.80
CA SER A 56 -9.48 -4.59 5.24
C SER A 56 -8.75 -5.15 4.03
N PRO A 57 -7.61 -5.85 4.21
CA PRO A 57 -6.93 -6.50 3.09
C PRO A 57 -7.82 -7.49 2.32
N ALA A 58 -8.72 -8.20 3.02
CA ALA A 58 -9.64 -9.15 2.39
C ALA A 58 -10.67 -8.43 1.53
N ARG A 59 -11.30 -7.37 2.05
CA ARG A 59 -12.27 -6.56 1.32
C ARG A 59 -11.64 -5.87 0.11
N SER A 60 -10.44 -5.30 0.27
CA SER A 60 -9.69 -4.67 -0.82
C SER A 60 -9.43 -5.66 -1.96
N LEU A 61 -9.00 -6.89 -1.66
CA LEU A 61 -8.80 -7.93 -2.68
C LEU A 61 -10.10 -8.32 -3.39
N GLU A 62 -11.21 -8.47 -2.66
CA GLU A 62 -12.52 -8.78 -3.25
C GLU A 62 -12.97 -7.68 -4.21
N GLU A 63 -12.83 -6.42 -3.80
CA GLU A 63 -13.17 -5.26 -4.63
C GLU A 63 -12.26 -5.15 -5.87
N MET A 64 -10.95 -5.42 -5.71
CA MET A 64 -10.01 -5.52 -6.83
C MET A 64 -10.41 -6.60 -7.84
N ASP A 65 -10.75 -7.80 -7.36
CA ASP A 65 -11.13 -8.93 -8.22
C ASP A 65 -12.43 -8.62 -8.97
N ARG A 66 -13.41 -7.99 -8.31
CA ARG A 66 -14.66 -7.55 -8.93
C ARG A 66 -14.43 -6.46 -9.99
N ALA A 67 -13.47 -5.57 -9.77
CA ALA A 67 -13.16 -4.44 -10.67
C ALA A 67 -12.16 -4.80 -11.80
N GLY A 68 -11.62 -6.01 -11.81
CA GLY A 68 -10.58 -6.43 -12.76
C GLY A 68 -9.23 -5.73 -12.54
N ILE A 69 -8.91 -5.38 -11.28
CA ILE A 69 -7.65 -4.78 -10.87
C ILE A 69 -6.67 -5.90 -10.51
N GLY A 70 -5.57 -5.99 -11.25
CA GLY A 70 -4.52 -6.98 -11.02
C GLY A 70 -3.56 -6.59 -9.89
N THR A 71 -3.28 -5.30 -9.78
CA THR A 71 -2.35 -4.73 -8.79
C THR A 71 -2.88 -3.38 -8.29
N ALA A 72 -2.80 -3.15 -6.98
CA ALA A 72 -3.12 -1.88 -6.36
C ALA A 72 -1.88 -1.29 -5.66
N MET A 73 -1.52 -0.05 -6.01
CA MET A 73 -0.43 0.68 -5.38
C MET A 73 -0.93 1.29 -4.07
N LEU A 74 -0.46 0.75 -2.96
CA LEU A 74 -0.86 1.18 -1.62
C LEU A 74 -0.20 2.52 -1.29
N SER A 75 -1.01 3.48 -0.85
CA SER A 75 -0.55 4.72 -0.22
C SER A 75 -1.29 4.96 1.08
N LEU A 76 -0.61 5.48 2.11
CA LEU A 76 -1.26 5.78 3.39
C LEU A 76 -2.41 6.76 3.19
N VAL A 77 -3.55 6.50 3.86
CA VAL A 77 -4.71 7.39 3.84
C VAL A 77 -4.40 8.75 4.49
N GLN A 78 -5.10 9.81 4.04
CA GLN A 78 -5.12 11.10 4.73
C GLN A 78 -5.57 10.95 6.21
N PRO A 79 -5.03 11.76 7.15
CA PRO A 79 -4.29 13.01 6.94
C PRO A 79 -2.75 12.87 6.82
N GLY A 80 -2.22 11.64 6.73
CA GLY A 80 -0.78 11.41 6.75
C GLY A 80 -0.22 11.29 8.17
N VAL A 81 1.04 11.67 8.37
CA VAL A 81 1.77 11.38 9.63
C VAL A 81 2.17 12.63 10.43
N TRP A 82 1.92 13.82 9.91
CA TRP A 82 2.32 15.07 10.57
C TRP A 82 1.20 15.65 11.43
N PHE A 83 1.44 15.66 12.75
CA PHE A 83 0.52 16.22 13.75
C PHE A 83 1.22 17.24 14.68
N GLY A 84 2.37 17.78 14.28
CA GLY A 84 3.14 18.76 15.06
C GLY A 84 4.26 18.18 15.90
N ASP A 85 4.42 16.86 15.93
CA ASP A 85 5.48 16.16 16.68
C ASP A 85 6.34 15.31 15.73
N VAL A 86 7.66 15.57 15.74
CA VAL A 86 8.64 14.90 14.89
C VAL A 86 8.81 13.43 15.24
N ALA A 87 8.93 13.11 16.53
CA ALA A 87 9.14 11.74 16.99
C ALA A 87 7.91 10.88 16.71
N GLU A 88 6.72 11.43 16.92
CA GLU A 88 5.47 10.77 16.56
C GLU A 88 5.38 10.55 15.05
N GLY A 89 5.67 11.57 14.23
CA GLY A 89 5.62 11.46 12.77
C GLY A 89 6.52 10.37 12.21
N ARG A 90 7.77 10.29 12.71
CA ARG A 90 8.72 9.20 12.36
C ARG A 90 8.14 7.83 12.71
N ARG A 91 7.59 7.67 13.93
CA ARG A 91 7.02 6.40 14.41
C ARG A 91 5.81 5.97 13.58
N LEU A 92 4.90 6.90 13.26
CA LEU A 92 3.71 6.62 12.45
C LEU A 92 4.08 6.25 11.02
N ALA A 93 5.05 6.93 10.41
CA ALA A 93 5.54 6.61 9.07
C ALA A 93 6.08 5.18 9.01
N ARG A 94 7.00 4.84 9.92
CA ARG A 94 7.59 3.50 9.99
C ARG A 94 6.53 2.41 10.16
N MET A 95 5.62 2.59 11.13
CA MET A 95 4.55 1.64 11.41
C MET A 95 3.63 1.42 10.19
N ALA A 96 3.25 2.50 9.51
CA ALA A 96 2.41 2.42 8.32
C ALA A 96 3.11 1.72 7.15
N ASN A 97 4.38 2.08 6.91
CA ASN A 97 5.19 1.49 5.85
C ASN A 97 5.43 -0.01 6.08
N ASP A 98 5.78 -0.40 7.31
CA ASP A 98 5.98 -1.80 7.67
C ASP A 98 4.70 -2.63 7.49
N TYR A 99 3.55 -2.07 7.88
CA TYR A 99 2.26 -2.72 7.66
C TYR A 99 1.97 -2.94 6.17
N ALA A 100 2.13 -1.91 5.35
CA ALA A 100 1.88 -2.00 3.91
C ALA A 100 2.87 -2.94 3.22
N ALA A 101 4.16 -2.91 3.59
CA ALA A 101 5.18 -3.81 3.07
C ALA A 101 4.88 -5.28 3.42
N ARG A 102 4.33 -5.57 4.62
CA ARG A 102 3.84 -6.92 4.95
C ARG A 102 2.74 -7.36 3.99
N LEU A 103 1.79 -6.48 3.64
CA LEU A 103 0.72 -6.82 2.70
C LEU A 103 1.26 -7.12 1.29
N VAL A 104 2.23 -6.34 0.82
CA VAL A 104 2.92 -6.55 -0.47
C VAL A 104 3.61 -7.92 -0.48
N ARG A 105 4.39 -8.22 0.57
CA ARG A 105 5.11 -9.49 0.70
C ARG A 105 4.16 -10.68 0.78
N ASP A 106 3.10 -10.57 1.56
CA ASP A 106 2.19 -11.69 1.82
C ASP A 106 1.27 -11.97 0.61
N ARG A 107 1.17 -11.03 -0.35
CA ARG A 107 0.35 -11.15 -1.57
C ARG A 107 1.12 -10.68 -2.81
N PRO A 108 2.19 -11.40 -3.23
CA PRO A 108 3.06 -10.96 -4.30
C PRO A 108 2.31 -10.57 -5.57
N GLY A 109 2.56 -9.35 -6.03
CA GLY A 109 1.94 -8.77 -7.22
C GLY A 109 0.51 -8.24 -7.02
N ARG A 110 -0.23 -8.59 -5.97
CA ARG A 110 -1.55 -7.97 -5.74
C ARG A 110 -1.42 -6.53 -5.27
N PHE A 111 -0.36 -6.24 -4.51
CA PHE A 111 -0.09 -4.90 -3.99
C PHE A 111 1.32 -4.42 -4.38
N GLY A 112 1.44 -3.11 -4.62
CA GLY A 112 2.70 -2.37 -4.59
C GLY A 112 2.65 -1.31 -3.49
N LEU A 113 3.74 -0.56 -3.28
CA LEU A 113 3.89 0.38 -2.17
C LEU A 113 4.44 1.74 -2.60
N PHE A 114 3.65 2.80 -2.38
CA PHE A 114 4.14 4.16 -2.22
C PHE A 114 4.31 4.46 -0.72
N ALA A 115 5.55 4.40 -0.24
CA ALA A 115 5.86 4.60 1.17
C ALA A 115 5.63 6.07 1.59
N THR A 116 5.12 6.28 2.80
CA THR A 116 4.98 7.64 3.37
C THR A 116 6.29 8.06 4.04
N ILE A 117 6.61 9.35 4.03
CA ILE A 117 7.79 9.91 4.72
C ILE A 117 7.36 11.00 5.71
N PRO A 118 8.07 11.17 6.85
CA PRO A 118 7.69 12.08 7.92
C PRO A 118 8.07 13.55 7.64
N LEU A 119 7.70 14.08 6.46
CA LEU A 119 7.75 15.54 6.28
C LEU A 119 6.85 16.23 7.34
N PRO A 120 7.23 17.42 7.83
CA PRO A 120 8.30 18.31 7.35
C PRO A 120 9.69 18.02 7.95
N ASP A 121 9.87 16.93 8.69
CA ASP A 121 11.17 16.57 9.25
C ASP A 121 12.09 15.98 8.16
N THR A 122 13.05 16.79 7.72
CA THR A 122 13.99 16.45 6.64
C THR A 122 14.87 15.27 7.01
N GLU A 123 15.41 15.23 8.22
CA GLU A 123 16.34 14.16 8.64
C GLU A 123 15.61 12.82 8.75
N GLY A 124 14.43 12.80 9.37
CA GLY A 124 13.61 11.60 9.45
C GLY A 124 13.12 11.15 8.08
N SER A 125 12.82 12.09 7.18
CA SER A 125 12.44 11.80 5.80
C SER A 125 13.55 11.12 5.02
N LEU A 126 14.79 11.62 5.08
CA LEU A 126 15.93 10.99 4.41
C LEU A 126 16.21 9.58 4.93
N LYS A 127 16.14 9.37 6.25
CA LYS A 127 16.28 8.04 6.87
C LYS A 127 15.16 7.09 6.47
N GLU A 128 13.93 7.59 6.37
CA GLU A 128 12.80 6.75 5.96
C GLU A 128 12.81 6.45 4.45
N ILE A 129 13.32 7.36 3.62
CA ILE A 129 13.55 7.11 2.18
C ILE A 129 14.57 5.97 2.00
N GLU A 130 15.70 6.03 2.70
CA GLU A 130 16.69 4.95 2.70
C GLU A 130 16.05 3.62 3.10
N TYR A 131 15.32 3.60 4.22
CA TYR A 131 14.66 2.39 4.69
C TYR A 131 13.61 1.86 3.71
N ALA A 132 12.75 2.73 3.18
CA ALA A 132 11.67 2.37 2.27
C ALA A 132 12.21 1.71 0.99
N TYR A 133 13.24 2.29 0.37
CA TYR A 133 13.82 1.73 -0.84
C TYR A 133 14.75 0.55 -0.57
N ASP A 134 15.64 0.69 0.40
CA ASP A 134 16.76 -0.24 0.55
C ASP A 134 16.36 -1.46 1.37
N THR A 135 15.39 -1.31 2.28
CA THR A 135 14.86 -2.42 3.09
C THR A 135 13.50 -2.92 2.60
N LEU A 136 12.49 -2.04 2.51
CA LEU A 136 11.12 -2.46 2.17
C LEU A 136 10.91 -2.72 0.68
N LYS A 137 11.84 -2.27 -0.16
CA LYS A 137 11.74 -2.32 -1.63
C LYS A 137 10.48 -1.62 -2.14
N ALA A 138 10.14 -0.48 -1.55
CA ALA A 138 9.01 0.34 -1.98
C ALA A 138 9.16 0.78 -3.45
N ASP A 139 8.04 0.91 -4.14
CA ASP A 139 7.97 1.27 -5.56
C ASP A 139 8.02 2.79 -5.79
N GLY A 140 7.77 3.58 -4.73
CA GLY A 140 7.74 5.04 -4.78
C GLY A 140 7.46 5.66 -3.41
N ILE A 141 7.29 6.98 -3.39
CA ILE A 141 6.96 7.74 -2.19
C ILE A 141 5.61 8.43 -2.35
N ALA A 142 4.75 8.30 -1.34
CA ALA A 142 3.50 9.03 -1.21
C ALA A 142 3.69 10.30 -0.36
N LEU A 143 3.25 11.43 -0.87
CA LEU A 143 3.31 12.73 -0.21
C LEU A 143 1.94 13.36 -0.08
N MET A 144 1.75 14.14 0.97
CA MET A 144 0.61 15.05 1.07
C MET A 144 0.94 16.37 0.36
N THR A 145 -0.06 17.06 -0.17
CA THR A 145 0.12 18.36 -0.85
C THR A 145 0.73 19.44 0.06
N SER A 146 0.60 19.30 1.38
CA SER A 146 1.11 20.25 2.37
C SER A 146 1.35 19.59 3.72
N TYR A 147 2.25 20.18 4.51
CA TYR A 147 2.59 19.77 5.87
C TYR A 147 2.56 21.00 6.79
N GLY A 148 1.43 21.23 7.46
CA GLY A 148 1.15 22.51 8.11
C GLY A 148 0.98 23.61 7.05
N GLU A 149 1.73 24.69 7.18
CA GLU A 149 1.73 25.83 6.23
C GLU A 149 2.80 25.69 5.13
N ARG A 150 3.45 24.53 5.00
CA ARG A 150 4.49 24.30 3.99
C ARG A 150 3.95 23.42 2.86
N TRP A 151 4.08 23.91 1.63
CA TRP A 151 3.77 23.15 0.41
C TRP A 151 5.02 22.44 -0.11
N LEU A 152 4.86 21.50 -1.04
CA LEU A 152 5.97 20.73 -1.59
C LEU A 152 7.07 21.60 -2.24
N GLY A 153 6.73 22.80 -2.71
CA GLY A 153 7.69 23.78 -3.24
C GLY A 153 8.49 24.56 -2.19
N ASP A 154 8.25 24.35 -0.88
CA ASP A 154 8.99 25.01 0.18
C ASP A 154 10.49 24.64 0.11
N ALA A 155 11.36 25.66 0.18
CA ALA A 155 12.79 25.49 0.05
C ALA A 155 13.41 24.60 1.13
N SER A 156 12.77 24.47 2.29
CA SER A 156 13.21 23.58 3.36
C SER A 156 13.16 22.09 2.98
N PHE A 157 12.37 21.72 1.96
CA PHE A 157 12.29 20.34 1.48
C PHE A 157 13.30 20.01 0.38
N ALA A 158 14.12 20.97 -0.07
CA ALA A 158 15.11 20.76 -1.13
C ALA A 158 16.04 19.55 -0.91
N PRO A 159 16.55 19.26 0.30
CA PRO A 159 17.38 18.07 0.53
C PRO A 159 16.63 16.76 0.27
N VAL A 160 15.34 16.70 0.58
CA VAL A 160 14.49 15.53 0.32
C VAL A 160 14.29 15.35 -1.18
N TRP A 161 14.05 16.45 -1.92
CA TRP A 161 13.91 16.40 -3.38
C TRP A 161 15.19 15.98 -4.08
N GLN A 162 16.35 16.46 -3.61
CA GLN A 162 17.65 16.04 -4.14
C GLN A 162 17.88 14.52 -3.97
N GLU A 163 17.50 13.96 -2.83
CA GLU A 163 17.66 12.52 -2.60
C GLU A 163 16.68 11.69 -3.45
N LEU A 164 15.43 12.14 -3.57
CA LEU A 164 14.44 11.46 -4.42
C LEU A 164 14.80 11.56 -5.91
N ASP A 165 15.33 12.68 -6.37
CA ASP A 165 15.84 12.85 -7.74
C ASP A 165 17.06 11.94 -7.99
N ARG A 166 18.02 11.90 -7.06
CA ARG A 166 19.19 11.00 -7.12
C ARG A 166 18.77 9.54 -7.26
N ARG A 167 17.69 9.12 -6.58
CA ARG A 167 17.11 7.78 -6.64
C ARG A 167 16.19 7.57 -7.85
N LYS A 168 15.88 8.62 -8.64
CA LYS A 168 14.92 8.61 -9.75
C LYS A 168 13.54 8.11 -9.31
N SER A 169 13.14 8.53 -8.11
CA SER A 169 11.95 8.08 -7.42
C SER A 169 10.65 8.48 -8.14
N VAL A 170 9.68 7.57 -8.15
CA VAL A 170 8.28 7.91 -8.44
C VAL A 170 7.68 8.59 -7.20
N ILE A 171 7.07 9.76 -7.41
CA ILE A 171 6.37 10.50 -6.37
C ILE A 171 4.88 10.50 -6.68
N TYR A 172 4.09 9.99 -5.74
CA TYR A 172 2.64 10.07 -5.75
C TYR A 172 2.18 11.16 -4.78
N THR A 173 1.42 12.14 -5.26
CA THR A 173 0.93 13.25 -4.44
C THR A 173 -0.56 13.13 -4.19
N HIS A 174 -0.96 13.15 -2.92
CA HIS A 174 -2.35 13.06 -2.47
C HIS A 174 -2.78 14.37 -1.80
N PRO A 175 -4.01 14.86 -2.05
CA PRO A 175 -4.51 16.04 -1.35
C PRO A 175 -4.62 15.81 0.16
N THR A 176 -4.43 16.87 0.93
CA THR A 176 -4.78 16.91 2.35
C THR A 176 -5.58 18.18 2.64
N GLN A 177 -6.40 18.16 3.70
CA GLN A 177 -7.13 19.35 4.12
C GLN A 177 -6.16 20.35 4.74
N VAL A 178 -6.04 21.52 4.12
CA VAL A 178 -5.27 22.66 4.63
C VAL A 178 -6.05 23.42 5.71
N SER A 179 -5.34 23.99 6.68
CA SER A 179 -5.94 24.73 7.80
C SER A 179 -6.85 25.89 7.36
N CYS A 180 -6.55 26.53 6.23
CA CYS A 180 -7.34 27.65 5.70
C CYS A 180 -8.67 27.26 5.04
N CYS A 181 -8.91 25.96 4.78
CA CYS A 181 -10.14 25.46 4.16
C CYS A 181 -10.99 24.62 5.14
N ARG A 182 -10.75 24.76 6.44
CA ARG A 182 -11.62 24.18 7.48
C ARG A 182 -12.82 25.12 7.66
N ASN A 183 -14.01 24.63 7.34
CA ASN A 183 -15.27 25.34 7.59
C ASN A 183 -15.58 25.41 9.07
#